data_AF-A0A366HK96-F1
#
_entry.id   AF-A0A366HK96-F1
#
_cell.length_a   1.000
_cell.length_b   1.000
_cell.length_c   1.000
_cell.angle_alpha   90.00
_cell.angle_beta   90.00
_cell.angle_gamma   90.00
#
_symmetry.space_group_name_H-M   'P 1'
#
loop_
_entity.id
_entity.type
_entity.pdbx_description
1 polymer ?
#
loop_
_entity_poly.entity_id
_entity_poly.type
_entity_poly.pdbx_seq_one_letter_code
_entity_poly.pdbx_strand_id
1 'polypeptide(L)'
;MTLLTPEQQREAEAQAHRFPSHLTYLQVHQRLEAERNPPPPSPEKPKAIPIKCRECGTEMDEQDDVLRAICTNFICEACEKKAEEEKRLAWENRPLAPWPSLWPERAILDQENCSGEPLRLAKVINGLLSDGAMVGLIGDRGRGKTVMAARIAQWRRERREEPGIYVRAADVFSLIKGTWEKGRSSSRETEESLMNRFREAEFLVIDEIQERTLSEWENKILVNVLDHRYAGLLPTLIVGNLSTAELATNLGPSISDRMAQTGGVVECGWQSLRQPGTKVYTKEQRESIRWSHCPFTSTGGLGFRGREMQLHGGYHA
;
A
#
# COMPACT_ATOMS: atom_id res chain seq x y z
N MET A 1 -70.23 4.34 69.83
CA MET A 1 -69.59 4.24 68.49
C MET A 1 -70.60 4.73 67.47
N THR A 2 -70.49 6.00 67.09
CA THR A 2 -71.35 6.63 66.08
C THR A 2 -70.78 6.25 64.72
N LEU A 3 -71.55 5.55 63.88
CA LEU A 3 -71.13 5.17 62.53
C LEU A 3 -71.08 6.43 61.64
N LEU A 4 -69.97 6.62 60.94
CA LEU A 4 -69.75 7.73 60.02
C LEU A 4 -70.75 7.68 58.86
N THR A 5 -71.15 8.85 58.36
CA THR A 5 -72.06 8.96 57.22
C THR A 5 -71.35 8.61 55.90
N PRO A 6 -72.09 8.25 54.83
CA PRO A 6 -71.52 7.97 53.50
C PRO A 6 -70.76 9.15 52.86
N GLU A 7 -70.92 10.35 53.41
CA GLU A 7 -70.20 11.56 53.00
C GLU A 7 -68.84 11.66 53.69
N GLN A 8 -68.79 11.32 54.99
CA GLN A 8 -67.56 11.24 55.78
C GLN A 8 -66.64 10.10 55.31
N GLN A 9 -67.21 9.01 54.79
CA GLN A 9 -66.44 7.93 54.16
C GLN A 9 -65.78 8.39 52.84
N ARG A 10 -66.48 9.20 52.04
CA ARG A 10 -65.96 9.74 50.77
C ARG A 10 -64.86 10.78 50.98
N GLU A 11 -64.95 11.60 52.04
CA GLU A 11 -63.86 12.51 52.44
C GLU A 11 -62.61 11.77 52.97
N ALA A 12 -62.81 10.67 53.72
CA ALA A 12 -61.72 9.82 54.20
C ALA A 12 -60.98 9.10 53.06
N GLU A 13 -61.72 8.63 52.04
CA GLU A 13 -61.15 8.04 50.82
C GLU A 13 -60.40 9.08 49.96
N ALA A 14 -60.90 10.33 49.89
CA ALA A 14 -60.24 11.41 49.16
C ALA A 14 -58.91 11.87 49.80
N GLN A 15 -58.74 11.69 51.12
CA GLN A 15 -57.51 12.03 51.84
C GLN A 15 -56.46 10.90 51.88
N ALA A 16 -56.81 9.68 51.46
CA ALA A 16 -55.93 8.51 51.51
C ALA A 16 -54.73 8.56 50.54
N HIS A 17 -54.71 9.51 49.59
CA HIS A 17 -53.57 9.74 48.70
C HIS A 17 -52.42 10.56 49.31
N ARG A 18 -52.45 10.82 50.62
CA ARG A 18 -51.42 11.63 51.32
C ARG A 18 -50.42 10.85 52.18
N PHE A 19 -50.43 9.51 52.12
CA PHE A 19 -49.46 8.66 52.83
C PHE A 19 -48.63 7.83 51.85
N PRO A 20 -47.30 7.71 52.03
CA PRO A 20 -46.44 6.93 51.15
C PRO A 20 -46.92 5.47 51.09
N SER A 21 -47.04 4.95 49.88
CA SER A 21 -47.47 3.59 49.55
C SER A 21 -46.82 2.52 50.45
N HIS A 22 -47.56 1.46 50.78
CA HIS A 22 -47.12 0.23 51.47
C HIS A 22 -45.76 -0.33 51.00
N LEU A 23 -45.31 0.01 49.78
CA LEU A 23 -43.95 -0.24 49.29
C LEU A 23 -42.85 0.36 50.17
N THR A 24 -43.04 1.54 50.76
CA THR A 24 -42.03 2.21 51.59
C THR A 24 -41.84 1.49 52.92
N TYR A 25 -42.91 0.99 53.53
CA TYR A 25 -42.82 0.20 54.77
C TYR A 25 -42.12 -1.14 54.53
N LEU A 26 -42.45 -1.84 53.43
CA LEU A 26 -41.77 -3.10 53.09
C LEU A 26 -40.29 -2.89 52.77
N GLN A 27 -39.93 -1.82 52.08
CA GLN A 27 -38.53 -1.49 51.78
C GLN A 27 -37.74 -1.11 53.06
N VAL A 28 -38.36 -0.38 53.99
CA VAL A 28 -37.76 -0.05 55.28
C VAL A 28 -37.64 -1.30 56.16
N HIS A 29 -38.66 -2.15 56.21
CA HIS A 29 -38.64 -3.41 56.95
C HIS A 29 -37.56 -4.36 56.41
N GLN A 30 -37.45 -4.50 55.10
CA GLN A 30 -36.38 -5.29 54.46
C GLN A 30 -34.98 -4.75 54.78
N ARG A 31 -34.82 -3.41 54.85
CA ARG A 31 -33.54 -2.80 55.26
C ARG A 31 -33.22 -3.06 56.73
N LEU A 32 -34.21 -2.93 57.62
CA LEU A 32 -34.05 -3.21 59.05
C LEU A 32 -33.79 -4.70 59.33
N GLU A 33 -34.40 -5.60 58.56
CA GLU A 33 -34.12 -7.05 58.62
C GLU A 33 -32.73 -7.39 58.09
N ALA A 34 -32.27 -6.74 57.01
CA ALA A 34 -30.92 -6.89 56.48
C ALA A 34 -29.85 -6.34 57.42
N GLU A 35 -30.14 -5.31 58.21
CA GLU A 35 -29.25 -4.82 59.28
C GLU A 35 -29.19 -5.77 60.47
N ARG A 36 -30.30 -6.44 60.80
CA ARG A 36 -30.38 -7.41 61.90
C ARG A 36 -29.72 -8.74 61.58
N ASN A 37 -29.79 -9.18 60.32
CA ASN A 37 -29.16 -10.40 59.82
C ASN A 37 -28.31 -10.03 58.60
N PRO A 38 -27.09 -9.50 58.80
CA PRO A 38 -26.19 -9.28 57.68
C PRO A 38 -25.95 -10.63 56.99
N PRO A 39 -26.03 -10.70 55.65
CA PRO A 39 -25.65 -11.91 54.94
C PRO A 39 -24.21 -12.27 55.33
N PRO A 40 -23.88 -13.58 55.44
CA PRO A 40 -22.51 -13.99 55.72
C PRO A 40 -21.58 -13.32 54.70
N PRO A 41 -20.36 -12.90 55.10
CA PRO A 41 -19.43 -12.27 54.19
C PRO A 41 -19.30 -13.15 52.96
N SER A 42 -19.59 -12.59 51.79
CA SER A 42 -19.40 -13.30 50.53
C SER A 42 -17.99 -13.88 50.53
N PRO A 43 -17.80 -15.17 50.18
CA PRO A 43 -16.48 -15.76 50.17
C PRO A 43 -15.53 -14.83 49.41
N GLU A 44 -14.38 -14.49 50.01
CA GLU A 44 -13.36 -13.70 49.34
C GLU A 44 -13.14 -14.35 47.97
N LYS A 45 -13.46 -13.62 46.90
CA LYS A 45 -13.24 -14.13 45.54
C LYS A 45 -11.79 -14.56 45.47
N PRO A 46 -11.50 -15.80 45.01
CA PRO A 46 -10.13 -16.27 44.94
C PRO A 46 -9.30 -15.23 44.17
N LYS A 47 -8.13 -14.86 44.72
CA LYS A 47 -7.20 -13.97 44.03
C LYS A 47 -6.94 -14.55 42.66
N ALA A 48 -7.37 -13.83 41.64
CA ALA A 48 -7.26 -14.30 40.29
C ALA A 48 -5.79 -14.39 39.89
N ILE A 49 -5.49 -15.40 39.07
CA ILE A 49 -4.13 -15.66 38.60
C ILE A 49 -3.74 -14.50 37.66
N PRO A 50 -2.61 -13.82 37.89
CA PRO A 50 -2.19 -12.71 37.04
C PRO A 50 -1.88 -13.19 35.62
N ILE A 51 -2.27 -12.40 34.63
CA ILE A 51 -1.95 -12.66 33.21
C ILE A 51 -0.46 -12.37 33.02
N LYS A 52 0.26 -13.28 32.37
CA LYS A 52 1.70 -13.11 32.10
C LYS A 52 1.91 -12.77 30.64
N CYS A 53 2.75 -11.75 30.41
CA CYS A 53 3.26 -11.46 29.07
C CYS A 53 3.99 -12.69 28.53
N ARG A 54 3.68 -13.10 27.30
CA ARG A 54 4.28 -14.29 26.67
C ARG A 54 5.78 -14.17 26.39
N GLU A 55 6.29 -12.93 26.26
CA GLU A 55 7.68 -12.66 25.86
C GLU A 55 8.62 -12.50 27.07
N CYS A 56 8.18 -11.81 28.13
CA CYS A 56 9.03 -11.48 29.29
C CYS A 56 8.50 -11.98 30.63
N GLY A 57 7.28 -12.51 30.67
CA GLY A 57 6.65 -12.97 31.92
C GLY A 57 6.17 -11.87 32.87
N THR A 58 6.23 -10.58 32.48
CA THR A 58 5.67 -9.48 33.27
C THR A 58 4.19 -9.73 33.55
N GLU A 59 3.82 -9.60 34.82
CA GLU A 59 2.45 -9.81 35.31
C GLU A 59 1.61 -8.55 35.11
N MET A 60 0.38 -8.73 34.63
CA MET A 60 -0.64 -7.71 34.56
C MET A 60 -1.82 -8.11 35.44
N ASP A 61 -2.20 -7.22 36.35
CA ASP A 61 -3.36 -7.40 37.21
C ASP A 61 -4.61 -6.81 36.52
N GLU A 62 -5.22 -7.58 35.63
CA GLU A 62 -6.48 -7.23 34.95
C GLU A 62 -7.66 -7.67 35.79
N GLN A 63 -8.47 -6.78 36.34
CA GLN A 63 -9.54 -7.17 37.27
C GLN A 63 -10.77 -7.78 36.59
N ASP A 64 -10.91 -7.62 35.27
CA ASP A 64 -12.04 -8.14 34.48
C ASP A 64 -11.84 -9.63 34.09
N ASP A 65 -12.76 -10.48 34.55
CA ASP A 65 -12.71 -11.93 34.33
C ASP A 65 -12.95 -12.33 32.85
N VAL A 66 -13.66 -11.51 32.07
CA VAL A 66 -13.89 -11.75 30.63
C VAL A 66 -12.62 -11.42 29.84
N LEU A 67 -11.96 -10.30 30.14
CA LEU A 67 -10.69 -9.94 29.51
C LEU A 67 -9.60 -10.98 29.83
N ARG A 68 -9.55 -11.46 31.07
CA ARG A 68 -8.66 -12.57 31.48
C ARG A 68 -8.90 -13.84 30.67
N ALA A 69 -10.15 -14.23 30.43
CA ALA A 69 -10.48 -15.45 29.70
C ALA A 69 -10.08 -15.43 28.22
N ILE A 70 -9.97 -14.24 27.62
CA ILE A 70 -9.67 -14.07 26.19
C ILE A 70 -8.17 -13.73 25.95
N CYS A 71 -7.47 -13.19 26.96
CA CYS A 71 -6.06 -12.77 26.87
C CYS A 71 -5.03 -13.91 26.95
N THR A 72 -5.15 -14.92 26.08
CA THR A 72 -4.17 -16.04 25.99
C THR A 72 -2.84 -15.65 25.35
N ASN A 73 -2.78 -14.51 24.66
CA ASN A 73 -1.64 -14.04 23.87
C ASN A 73 -1.18 -12.62 24.25
N PHE A 74 -1.33 -12.24 25.52
CA PHE A 74 -0.94 -10.91 25.99
C PHE A 74 0.56 -10.64 25.79
N ILE A 75 0.86 -9.47 25.22
CA ILE A 75 2.20 -8.89 25.13
C ILE A 75 2.14 -7.57 25.88
N CYS A 76 3.07 -7.33 26.81
CA CYS A 76 3.10 -6.06 27.53
C CYS A 76 3.65 -4.93 26.64
N GLU A 77 3.29 -3.69 26.97
CA GLU A 77 3.70 -2.48 26.23
C GLU A 77 5.22 -2.39 26.01
N ALA A 78 6.02 -2.81 26.99
CA ALA A 78 7.48 -2.81 26.87
C ALA A 78 7.98 -3.82 25.81
N CYS A 79 7.37 -5.00 25.73
CA CYS A 79 7.70 -6.00 24.72
C CYS A 79 7.22 -5.59 23.33
N GLU A 80 6.06 -4.94 23.23
CA GLU A 80 5.60 -4.34 21.97
C GLU A 80 6.57 -3.26 21.48
N LYS A 81 6.97 -2.34 22.35
CA LYS A 81 7.96 -1.29 22.04
C LYS A 81 9.30 -1.87 21.61
N LYS A 82 9.79 -2.90 22.30
CA LYS A 82 11.03 -3.59 21.92
C LYS A 82 10.92 -4.26 20.55
N ALA A 83 9.83 -4.98 20.29
CA ALA A 83 9.59 -5.61 18.99
C ALA A 83 9.47 -4.56 17.86
N GLU A 84 8.83 -3.43 18.13
CA GLU A 84 8.72 -2.32 17.17
C GLU A 84 10.09 -1.68 16.88
N GLU A 85 10.91 -1.48 17.91
CA GLU A 85 12.28 -0.98 17.77
C GLU A 85 13.18 -1.96 17.02
N GLU A 86 13.07 -3.27 17.29
CA GLU A 86 13.77 -4.32 16.55
C GLU A 86 13.36 -4.34 15.06
N LYS A 87 12.06 -4.23 14.76
CA LYS A 87 11.56 -4.10 13.39
C LYS A 87 12.07 -2.84 12.71
N ARG A 88 12.05 -1.69 13.40
CA ARG A 88 12.60 -0.42 12.89
C ARG A 88 14.08 -0.55 12.57
N LEU A 89 14.87 -1.10 13.49
CA LEU A 89 16.30 -1.29 13.31
C LEU A 89 16.59 -2.29 12.16
N ALA A 90 15.80 -3.36 12.05
CA ALA A 90 15.89 -4.30 10.94
C ALA A 90 15.56 -3.64 9.59
N TRP A 91 14.56 -2.75 9.55
CA TRP A 91 14.23 -1.95 8.37
C TRP A 91 15.36 -0.98 8.00
N GLU A 92 15.86 -0.20 8.95
CA GLU A 92 16.94 0.79 8.75
C GLU A 92 18.24 0.13 8.23
N ASN A 93 18.56 -1.05 8.76
CA ASN A 93 19.73 -1.83 8.37
C ASN A 93 19.52 -2.68 7.11
N ARG A 94 18.32 -2.68 6.52
CA ARG A 94 18.07 -3.38 5.25
C ARG A 94 18.99 -2.80 4.17
N PRO A 95 19.71 -3.62 3.40
CA PRO A 95 20.49 -3.11 2.27
C PRO A 95 19.58 -2.51 1.20
N LEU A 96 20.09 -1.54 0.45
CA LEU A 96 19.35 -0.98 -0.70
C LEU A 96 18.98 -2.10 -1.67
N ALA A 97 17.71 -2.14 -2.06
CA ALA A 97 17.22 -3.07 -3.07
C ALA A 97 18.03 -2.93 -4.37
N PRO A 98 18.39 -4.02 -5.05
CA PRO A 98 19.02 -3.96 -6.37
C PRO A 98 18.05 -3.38 -7.43
N TRP A 99 18.58 -2.84 -8.53
CA TRP A 99 17.78 -2.40 -9.66
C TRP A 99 17.31 -3.59 -10.50
N PRO A 100 16.00 -3.72 -10.79
CA PRO A 100 15.52 -4.65 -11.81
C PRO A 100 16.17 -4.35 -13.16
N SER A 101 16.57 -5.39 -13.89
CA SER A 101 17.32 -5.26 -15.15
C SER A 101 16.58 -4.58 -16.30
N LEU A 102 15.31 -4.24 -16.11
CA LEU A 102 14.53 -3.43 -17.04
C LEU A 102 14.82 -1.93 -16.94
N TRP A 103 15.32 -1.46 -15.79
CA TRP A 103 15.64 -0.04 -15.63
C TRP A 103 16.74 0.39 -16.61
N PRO A 104 16.59 1.52 -17.31
CA PRO A 104 17.62 1.99 -18.24
C PRO A 104 18.88 2.38 -17.48
N GLU A 105 19.97 1.66 -17.71
CA GLU A 105 21.28 1.92 -17.08
C GLU A 105 21.69 3.39 -17.19
N ARG A 106 21.46 4.00 -18.37
CA ARG A 106 21.73 5.42 -18.60
C ARG A 106 20.91 6.34 -17.70
N ALA A 107 19.63 6.06 -17.48
CA ALA A 107 18.79 6.90 -16.63
C ALA A 107 19.23 6.85 -15.17
N ILE A 108 19.72 5.70 -14.70
CA ILE A 108 20.31 5.54 -13.36
C ILE A 108 21.61 6.34 -13.24
N LEU A 109 22.46 6.31 -14.26
CA LEU A 109 23.76 6.99 -14.27
C LEU A 109 23.67 8.50 -14.53
N ASP A 110 22.59 8.98 -15.13
CA ASP A 110 22.37 10.39 -15.46
C ASP A 110 21.52 11.13 -14.40
N GLN A 111 21.31 10.54 -13.22
CA GLN A 111 20.45 11.12 -12.18
C GLN A 111 20.90 12.49 -11.69
N GLU A 112 22.20 12.79 -11.73
CA GLU A 112 22.77 14.10 -11.41
C GLU A 112 22.31 15.20 -12.38
N ASN A 113 21.90 14.83 -13.59
CA ASN A 113 21.34 15.77 -14.56
C ASN A 113 19.91 16.21 -14.17
N CYS A 114 19.22 15.47 -13.31
CA CYS A 114 17.95 15.87 -12.72
C CYS A 114 18.19 16.97 -11.68
N SER A 115 18.32 18.20 -12.15
CA SER A 115 18.61 19.40 -11.37
C SER A 115 17.62 20.52 -11.70
N GLY A 116 17.60 21.60 -10.92
CA GLY A 116 16.72 22.74 -11.18
C GLY A 116 15.22 22.38 -11.17
N GLU A 117 14.50 22.77 -12.21
CA GLU A 117 13.05 22.52 -12.38
C GLU A 117 12.67 21.02 -12.38
N PRO A 118 13.30 20.14 -13.18
CA PRO A 118 13.00 18.71 -13.14
C PRO A 118 13.13 18.10 -11.74
N LEU A 119 14.13 18.51 -10.95
CA LEU A 119 14.30 18.01 -9.58
C LEU A 119 13.19 18.50 -8.64
N ARG A 120 12.80 19.78 -8.74
CA ARG A 120 11.70 20.33 -7.94
C ARG A 120 10.40 19.59 -8.23
N LEU A 121 10.12 19.35 -9.50
CA LEU A 121 8.93 18.65 -9.93
C LEU A 121 8.95 17.17 -9.53
N ALA A 122 10.09 16.50 -9.65
CA ALA A 122 10.25 15.13 -9.18
C ALA A 122 9.92 15.00 -7.69
N LYS A 123 10.27 15.98 -6.85
CA LYS A 123 9.91 15.98 -5.42
C LYS A 123 8.40 16.07 -5.20
N VAL A 124 7.71 16.94 -5.95
CA VAL A 124 6.24 17.08 -5.88
C VAL A 124 5.57 15.79 -6.32
N ILE A 125 5.97 15.25 -7.46
CA ILE A 125 5.45 13.98 -8.00
C ILE A 125 5.73 12.83 -7.04
N ASN A 126 6.91 12.77 -6.41
CA ASN A 126 7.21 11.75 -5.42
C ASN A 126 6.23 11.79 -4.25
N GLY A 127 5.78 12.97 -3.80
CA GLY A 127 4.74 13.10 -2.78
C GLY A 127 3.41 12.51 -3.24
N LEU A 128 2.95 12.89 -4.44
CA LEU A 128 1.71 12.34 -5.03
C LEU A 128 1.77 10.81 -5.17
N LEU A 129 2.91 10.29 -5.63
CA LEU A 129 3.12 8.84 -5.76
C LEU A 129 3.13 8.15 -4.39
N SER A 130 3.65 8.78 -3.33
CA SER A 130 3.57 8.21 -1.98
C SER A 130 2.12 8.00 -1.51
N ASP A 131 1.18 8.79 -2.01
CA ASP A 131 -0.26 8.64 -1.74
C ASP A 131 -0.97 7.65 -2.70
N GLY A 132 -0.21 6.96 -3.55
CA GLY A 132 -0.75 5.99 -4.50
C GLY A 132 -1.28 6.60 -5.80
N ALA A 133 -0.92 7.84 -6.11
CA ALA A 133 -1.43 8.52 -7.30
C ALA A 133 -0.91 7.94 -8.62
N MET A 134 -1.67 8.22 -9.68
CA MET A 134 -1.24 8.04 -11.06
C MET A 134 -0.86 9.39 -11.67
N VAL A 135 0.37 9.50 -12.18
CA VAL A 135 0.90 10.75 -12.74
C VAL A 135 1.37 10.52 -14.18
N GLY A 136 0.98 11.42 -15.09
CA GLY A 136 1.50 11.49 -16.45
C GLY A 136 2.65 12.50 -16.56
N LEU A 137 3.82 12.08 -17.04
CA LEU A 137 4.92 12.95 -17.44
C LEU A 137 4.99 13.04 -18.97
N ILE A 138 4.74 14.24 -19.49
CA ILE A 138 4.68 14.47 -20.93
C ILE A 138 5.61 15.60 -21.40
N GLY A 139 5.68 15.85 -22.71
CA GLY A 139 6.56 16.84 -23.33
C GLY A 139 7.62 16.20 -24.22
N ASP A 140 8.45 17.01 -24.85
CA ASP A 140 9.37 16.56 -25.90
C ASP A 140 10.48 15.59 -25.42
N ARG A 141 11.22 15.03 -26.39
CA ARG A 141 12.37 14.17 -26.14
C ARG A 141 13.51 14.96 -25.48
N GLY A 142 14.25 14.29 -24.60
CA GLY A 142 15.44 14.88 -23.97
C GLY A 142 15.19 15.73 -22.73
N ARG A 143 13.93 15.92 -22.32
CA ARG A 143 13.56 16.69 -21.11
C ARG A 143 13.83 15.98 -19.78
N GLY A 144 14.40 14.77 -19.80
CA GLY A 144 14.77 14.06 -18.57
C GLY A 144 13.64 13.33 -17.85
N LYS A 145 12.50 13.08 -18.48
CA LYS A 145 11.36 12.36 -17.86
C LYS A 145 11.75 10.98 -17.31
N THR A 146 12.46 10.17 -18.11
CA THR A 146 12.98 8.86 -17.68
C THR A 146 14.03 8.98 -16.56
N VAL A 147 14.84 10.06 -16.56
CA VAL A 147 15.80 10.36 -15.48
C VAL A 147 15.07 10.75 -14.20
N MET A 148 13.98 11.52 -14.29
CA MET A 148 13.11 11.82 -13.15
C MET A 148 12.49 10.54 -12.58
N ALA A 149 12.02 9.64 -13.42
CA ALA A 149 11.52 8.33 -13.00
C ALA A 149 12.59 7.52 -12.25
N ALA A 150 13.83 7.47 -12.77
CA ALA A 150 14.96 6.83 -12.11
C ALA A 150 15.31 7.53 -10.78
N ARG A 151 15.24 8.86 -10.72
CA ARG A 151 15.49 9.60 -9.47
C ARG A 151 14.44 9.29 -8.40
N ILE A 152 13.17 9.18 -8.77
CA ILE A 152 12.08 8.76 -7.89
C ILE A 152 12.30 7.32 -7.40
N ALA A 153 12.63 6.39 -8.29
CA ALA A 153 12.95 5.01 -7.92
C ALA A 153 14.16 4.93 -6.99
N GLN A 154 15.20 5.75 -7.21
CA GLN A 154 16.34 5.85 -6.32
C GLN A 154 15.95 6.34 -4.93
N TRP A 155 15.06 7.32 -4.83
CA TRP A 155 14.51 7.78 -3.55
C TRP A 155 13.70 6.71 -2.80
N ARG A 156 13.01 5.81 -3.52
CA ARG A 156 12.37 4.62 -2.92
C ARG A 156 13.42 3.67 -2.35
N ARG A 157 14.48 3.38 -3.12
CA ARG A 157 15.60 2.54 -2.65
C ARG A 157 16.24 3.12 -1.39
N GLU A 158 16.49 4.43 -1.38
CA GLU A 158 17.06 5.13 -0.22
C GLU A 158 16.17 4.99 1.04
N ARG A 159 14.84 4.88 0.87
CA ARG A 159 13.87 4.55 1.93
C ARG A 159 13.74 3.07 2.26
N ARG A 160 14.58 2.20 1.67
CA ARG A 160 14.58 0.73 1.81
C ARG A 160 13.38 0.03 1.18
N GLU A 161 12.73 0.71 0.25
CA GLU A 161 11.66 0.18 -0.60
C GLU A 161 12.22 -0.38 -1.91
N GLU A 162 11.41 -1.14 -2.64
CA GLU A 162 11.78 -1.58 -3.97
C GLU A 162 11.73 -0.41 -4.98
N PRO A 163 12.67 -0.31 -5.94
CA PRO A 163 12.67 0.73 -6.97
C PRO A 163 11.51 0.61 -7.96
N GLY A 164 10.70 -0.45 -7.88
CA GLY A 164 9.61 -0.71 -8.80
C GLY A 164 10.06 -1.23 -10.17
N ILE A 165 9.08 -1.39 -11.05
CA ILE A 165 9.25 -1.90 -12.41
C ILE A 165 9.24 -0.73 -13.39
N TYR A 166 10.30 -0.63 -14.20
CA TYR A 166 10.29 0.17 -15.42
C TYR A 166 9.98 -0.72 -16.61
N VAL A 167 9.13 -0.29 -17.52
CA VAL A 167 8.84 -1.02 -18.76
C VAL A 167 8.40 -0.04 -19.85
N ARG A 168 8.75 -0.31 -21.11
CA ARG A 168 8.16 0.42 -22.24
C ARG A 168 6.80 -0.16 -22.55
N ALA A 169 5.84 0.68 -22.95
CA ALA A 169 4.49 0.23 -23.25
C ALA A 169 4.48 -0.93 -24.28
N ALA A 170 5.26 -0.83 -25.36
CA ALA A 170 5.38 -1.90 -26.36
C ALA A 170 5.94 -3.22 -25.79
N ASP A 171 6.83 -3.15 -24.79
CA ASP A 171 7.42 -4.33 -24.17
C ASP A 171 6.40 -5.06 -23.27
N VAL A 172 5.49 -4.33 -22.60
CA VAL A 172 4.36 -4.94 -21.84
C VAL A 172 3.57 -5.87 -22.75
N PHE A 173 3.18 -5.36 -23.92
CA PHE A 173 2.37 -6.10 -24.88
C PHE A 173 3.14 -7.28 -25.49
N SER A 174 4.42 -7.09 -25.80
CA SER A 174 5.27 -8.14 -26.33
C SER A 174 5.50 -9.28 -25.33
N LEU A 175 5.71 -8.95 -24.05
CA LEU A 175 5.85 -9.92 -22.97
C LEU A 175 4.60 -10.80 -22.83
N ILE A 176 3.41 -10.18 -22.85
CA ILE A 176 2.15 -10.90 -22.70
C ILE A 176 1.86 -11.78 -23.93
N LYS A 177 2.01 -11.24 -25.15
CA LYS A 177 1.86 -12.03 -26.40
C LYS A 177 2.80 -13.23 -26.45
N GLY A 178 4.03 -13.07 -25.96
CA GLY A 178 5.01 -14.14 -25.90
C GLY A 178 4.62 -15.33 -25.02
N THR A 179 3.61 -15.21 -24.15
CA THR A 179 3.04 -16.35 -23.39
C THR A 179 2.16 -17.25 -24.25
N TRP A 180 1.54 -16.72 -25.32
CA TRP A 180 0.66 -17.48 -26.20
C TRP A 180 1.44 -18.32 -27.22
N GLU A 181 2.57 -17.80 -27.70
CA GLU A 181 3.41 -18.49 -28.69
C GLU A 181 4.11 -19.73 -28.11
N LYS A 182 4.31 -19.77 -26.78
CA LYS A 182 5.00 -20.85 -26.07
C LYS A 182 4.10 -22.02 -25.65
N GLY A 183 2.86 -22.06 -26.15
CA GLY A 183 1.86 -23.09 -25.86
C GLY A 183 2.18 -24.53 -26.33
N ARG A 184 3.45 -24.89 -26.59
CA ARG A 184 3.84 -26.27 -26.98
C ARG A 184 4.96 -26.92 -26.17
N SER A 185 5.64 -26.24 -25.24
CA SER A 185 6.52 -26.93 -24.28
C SER A 185 6.95 -26.03 -23.12
N SER A 186 6.71 -26.49 -21.89
CA SER A 186 7.49 -26.25 -20.66
C SER A 186 7.74 -24.82 -20.12
N SER A 187 7.07 -23.76 -20.58
CA SER A 187 7.19 -22.44 -19.92
C SER A 187 6.26 -22.31 -18.70
N ARG A 188 6.83 -22.06 -17.51
CA ARG A 188 6.10 -21.84 -16.24
C ARG A 188 5.39 -20.48 -16.10
N GLU A 189 5.56 -19.57 -17.07
CA GLU A 189 5.00 -18.20 -17.00
C GLU A 189 3.69 -18.11 -17.80
N THR A 190 2.61 -17.70 -17.13
CA THR A 190 1.28 -17.48 -17.74
C THR A 190 1.02 -16.00 -17.98
N GLU A 191 0.09 -15.67 -18.87
CA GLU A 191 -0.41 -14.30 -19.05
C GLU A 191 -0.85 -13.69 -17.70
N GLU A 192 -1.59 -14.44 -16.90
CA GLU A 192 -2.07 -14.00 -15.59
C GLU A 192 -0.92 -13.68 -14.62
N SER A 193 0.13 -14.52 -14.57
CA SER A 193 1.34 -14.26 -13.77
C SER A 193 2.00 -12.95 -14.17
N LEU A 194 2.16 -12.69 -15.47
CA LEU A 194 2.75 -11.44 -15.96
C LEU A 194 1.86 -10.23 -15.65
N MET A 195 0.55 -10.36 -15.86
CA MET A 195 -0.41 -9.31 -15.53
C MET A 195 -0.37 -8.96 -14.04
N ASN A 196 -0.34 -9.94 -13.15
CA ASN A 196 -0.25 -9.72 -11.71
C ASN A 196 1.05 -9.00 -11.32
N ARG A 197 2.17 -9.32 -11.95
CA ARG A 197 3.43 -8.58 -11.73
C ARG A 197 3.34 -7.10 -12.06
N PHE A 198 2.62 -6.72 -13.13
CA PHE A 198 2.39 -5.30 -13.44
C PHE A 198 1.35 -4.68 -12.49
N ARG A 199 0.28 -5.40 -12.16
CA ARG A 199 -0.79 -4.95 -11.27
C ARG A 199 -0.27 -4.69 -9.85
N GLU A 200 0.56 -5.56 -9.30
CA GLU A 200 0.96 -5.57 -7.89
C GLU A 200 2.32 -4.91 -7.63
N ALA A 201 3.04 -4.45 -8.67
CA ALA A 201 4.32 -3.77 -8.49
C ALA A 201 4.17 -2.56 -7.54
N GLU A 202 5.03 -2.48 -6.51
CA GLU A 202 5.02 -1.37 -5.54
C GLU A 202 5.18 0.00 -6.18
N PHE A 203 5.80 0.06 -7.36
CA PHE A 203 5.88 1.23 -8.22
C PHE A 203 6.01 0.77 -9.68
N LEU A 204 5.25 1.38 -10.59
CA LEU A 204 5.27 1.05 -12.01
C LEU A 204 5.53 2.29 -12.86
N VAL A 205 6.53 2.22 -13.73
CA VAL A 205 6.82 3.20 -14.77
C VAL A 205 6.51 2.58 -16.12
N ILE A 206 5.55 3.16 -16.84
CA ILE A 206 5.24 2.80 -18.23
C ILE A 206 5.78 3.93 -19.10
N ASP A 207 6.91 3.71 -19.77
CA ASP A 207 7.54 4.67 -20.67
C ASP A 207 7.11 4.45 -22.13
N GLU A 208 7.30 5.48 -22.95
CA GLU A 208 7.04 5.49 -24.38
C GLU A 208 5.60 5.07 -24.73
N ILE A 209 4.62 5.59 -23.97
CA ILE A 209 3.19 5.28 -24.16
C ILE A 209 2.67 5.61 -25.57
N GLN A 210 3.33 6.52 -26.29
CA GLN A 210 3.03 6.85 -27.69
C GLN A 210 3.33 5.71 -28.69
N GLU A 211 4.18 4.74 -28.34
CA GLU A 211 4.63 3.69 -29.27
C GLU A 211 3.66 2.49 -29.39
N ARG A 212 2.44 2.65 -28.86
CA ARG A 212 1.39 1.64 -28.88
C ARG A 212 0.67 1.64 -30.22
N THR A 213 0.12 0.48 -30.61
CA THR A 213 -0.72 0.37 -31.81
C THR A 213 -2.16 0.80 -31.56
N LEU A 214 -2.54 0.97 -30.28
CA LEU A 214 -3.89 1.32 -29.84
C LEU A 214 -4.96 0.29 -30.22
N SER A 215 -4.55 -0.95 -30.49
CA SER A 215 -5.48 -2.05 -30.73
C SER A 215 -6.40 -2.27 -29.51
N GLU A 216 -7.60 -2.81 -29.73
CA GLU A 216 -8.54 -3.11 -28.64
C GLU A 216 -7.91 -4.00 -27.56
N TRP A 217 -7.08 -4.95 -27.97
CA TRP A 217 -6.38 -5.82 -27.04
C TRP A 217 -5.36 -5.05 -26.19
N GLU A 218 -4.53 -4.18 -26.77
CA GLU A 218 -3.60 -3.35 -26.01
C GLU A 218 -4.32 -2.40 -25.04
N ASN A 219 -5.48 -1.88 -25.44
CA ASN A 219 -6.31 -1.04 -24.57
C ASN A 219 -6.90 -1.84 -23.41
N LYS A 220 -7.42 -3.05 -23.65
CA LYS A 220 -7.93 -3.93 -22.59
C LYS A 220 -6.86 -4.26 -21.56
N ILE A 221 -5.63 -4.56 -22.00
CA ILE A 221 -4.51 -4.87 -21.13
C ILE A 221 -4.12 -3.65 -20.29
N LEU A 222 -3.96 -2.48 -20.92
CA LEU A 222 -3.58 -1.27 -20.20
C LEU A 222 -4.64 -0.84 -19.18
N VAL A 223 -5.92 -0.81 -19.57
CA VAL A 223 -7.05 -0.51 -18.67
C VAL A 223 -7.05 -1.47 -17.50
N ASN A 224 -6.90 -2.77 -17.76
CA ASN A 224 -6.91 -3.76 -16.70
C ASN A 224 -5.77 -3.56 -15.67
N VAL A 225 -4.54 -3.29 -16.13
CA VAL A 225 -3.41 -3.02 -15.24
C VAL A 225 -3.64 -1.73 -14.45
N LEU A 226 -3.99 -0.64 -15.14
CA LEU A 226 -4.11 0.68 -14.52
C LEU A 226 -5.32 0.78 -13.57
N ASP A 227 -6.42 0.11 -13.86
CA ASP A 227 -7.61 0.09 -13.00
C ASP A 227 -7.35 -0.66 -11.71
N HIS A 228 -6.66 -1.79 -11.77
CA HIS A 228 -6.24 -2.52 -10.57
C HIS A 228 -5.33 -1.68 -9.69
N ARG A 229 -4.35 -1.00 -10.31
CA ARG A 229 -3.40 -0.13 -9.60
C ARG A 229 -4.08 1.08 -8.97
N TYR A 230 -5.02 1.68 -9.69
CA TYR A 230 -5.84 2.77 -9.17
C TYR A 230 -6.67 2.32 -7.96
N ALA A 231 -7.34 1.16 -8.04
CA ALA A 231 -8.13 0.63 -6.94
C ALA A 231 -7.27 0.26 -5.71
N GLY A 232 -6.03 -0.18 -5.93
CA GLY A 232 -5.08 -0.54 -4.89
C GLY A 232 -4.21 0.62 -4.37
N LEU A 233 -4.43 1.86 -4.82
CA LEU A 233 -3.58 3.02 -4.50
C LEU A 233 -2.09 2.75 -4.76
N LEU A 234 -1.78 2.12 -5.90
CA LEU A 234 -0.41 1.75 -6.26
C LEU A 234 0.22 2.82 -7.18
N PRO A 235 1.37 3.39 -6.81
CA PRO A 235 1.94 4.50 -7.55
C PRO A 235 2.31 4.13 -8.97
N THR A 236 1.87 4.96 -9.90
CA THR A 236 2.03 4.69 -11.32
C THR A 236 2.48 5.95 -12.05
N LEU A 237 3.59 5.84 -12.77
CA LEU A 237 4.14 6.91 -13.58
C LEU A 237 4.03 6.54 -15.05
N ILE A 238 3.27 7.32 -15.82
CA ILE A 238 3.17 7.15 -17.26
C ILE A 238 4.04 8.21 -17.91
N VAL A 239 4.98 7.79 -18.76
CA VAL A 239 5.91 8.68 -19.44
C VAL A 239 5.64 8.64 -20.94
N GLY A 240 5.52 9.81 -21.55
CA GLY A 240 5.18 9.93 -22.96
C GLY A 240 5.84 11.13 -23.65
N ASN A 241 6.02 11.01 -24.96
CA ASN A 241 6.36 12.11 -25.85
C ASN A 241 5.12 12.59 -26.60
N LEU A 242 4.14 13.09 -25.84
CA LEU A 242 2.81 13.49 -26.30
C LEU A 242 2.46 14.85 -25.71
N SER A 243 1.51 15.54 -26.34
CA SER A 243 0.73 16.61 -25.70
C SER A 243 -0.31 16.01 -24.73
N THR A 244 -0.91 16.86 -23.89
CA THR A 244 -1.97 16.44 -22.96
C THR A 244 -3.17 15.83 -23.69
N ALA A 245 -3.55 16.40 -24.84
CA ALA A 245 -4.67 15.92 -25.64
C ALA A 245 -4.37 14.54 -26.26
N GLU A 246 -3.17 14.37 -26.83
CA GLU A 246 -2.76 13.08 -27.40
C GLU A 246 -2.61 12.00 -26.33
N LEU A 247 -2.13 12.35 -25.13
CA LEU A 247 -2.10 11.43 -23.99
C LEU A 247 -3.52 10.96 -23.64
N ALA A 248 -4.47 11.89 -23.53
CA ALA A 248 -5.86 11.55 -23.19
C ALA A 248 -6.49 10.64 -24.25
N THR A 249 -6.21 10.87 -25.54
CA THR A 249 -6.63 9.97 -26.63
C THR A 249 -5.96 8.60 -26.54
N ASN A 250 -4.66 8.54 -26.22
CA ASN A 250 -3.90 7.29 -26.13
C ASN A 250 -4.32 6.40 -24.95
N LEU A 251 -4.64 7.03 -23.81
CA LEU A 251 -5.10 6.35 -22.60
C LEU A 251 -6.60 6.04 -22.61
N GLY A 252 -7.38 6.83 -23.34
CA GLY A 252 -8.83 6.77 -23.32
C GLY A 252 -9.45 7.47 -22.10
N PRO A 253 -10.78 7.69 -22.12
CA PRO A 253 -11.47 8.55 -21.16
C PRO A 253 -11.38 8.01 -19.72
N SER A 254 -11.51 6.69 -19.54
CA SER A 254 -11.56 6.06 -18.22
C SER A 254 -10.24 6.18 -17.45
N ILE A 255 -9.10 5.99 -18.12
CA ILE A 255 -7.79 6.14 -17.48
C ILE A 255 -7.48 7.63 -17.27
N SER A 256 -7.82 8.49 -18.23
CA SER A 256 -7.60 9.93 -18.15
C SER A 256 -8.32 10.56 -16.95
N ASP A 257 -9.57 10.16 -16.71
CA ASP A 257 -10.35 10.64 -15.55
C ASP A 257 -9.71 10.23 -14.22
N ARG A 258 -9.31 8.96 -14.07
CA ARG A 258 -8.64 8.46 -12.86
C ARG A 258 -7.28 9.12 -12.61
N MET A 259 -6.54 9.39 -13.68
CA MET A 259 -5.29 10.15 -13.59
C MET A 259 -5.58 11.57 -13.10
N ALA A 260 -6.59 12.24 -13.65
CA ALA A 260 -6.98 13.59 -13.22
C ALA A 260 -7.46 13.65 -11.76
N GLN A 261 -8.10 12.60 -11.24
CA GLN A 261 -8.54 12.53 -9.84
C GLN A 261 -7.39 12.39 -8.83
N THR A 262 -6.24 11.85 -9.23
CA THR A 262 -5.16 11.48 -8.30
C THR A 262 -3.93 12.36 -8.44
N GLY A 263 -3.23 12.29 -9.57
CA GLY A 263 -1.93 12.94 -9.76
C GLY A 263 -1.85 13.88 -10.96
N GLY A 264 -2.76 13.74 -11.92
CA GLY A 264 -2.84 14.58 -13.11
C GLY A 264 -1.70 14.37 -14.11
N VAL A 265 -1.59 15.34 -15.02
CA VAL A 265 -0.61 15.36 -16.10
C VAL A 265 0.32 16.55 -15.90
N VAL A 266 1.61 16.30 -16.07
CA VAL A 266 2.67 17.27 -15.90
C VAL A 266 3.44 17.41 -17.21
N GLU A 267 3.45 18.62 -17.76
CA GLU A 267 4.15 18.95 -18.99
C GLU A 267 5.58 19.44 -18.73
N CYS A 268 6.56 18.73 -19.29
CA CYS A 268 7.98 19.02 -19.10
C CYS A 268 8.49 20.05 -20.14
N GLY A 269 8.24 21.33 -19.86
CA GLY A 269 8.51 22.48 -20.75
C GLY A 269 9.95 23.01 -20.82
N TRP A 270 10.89 22.52 -20.00
CA TRP A 270 12.26 23.08 -19.89
C TRP A 270 13.22 22.64 -21.02
N GLN A 271 14.45 23.16 -21.05
CA GLN A 271 15.43 22.79 -22.08
C GLN A 271 15.84 21.31 -21.99
N SER A 272 16.27 20.71 -23.11
CA SER A 272 16.77 19.33 -23.10
C SER A 272 17.93 19.17 -22.11
N LEU A 273 17.81 18.19 -21.19
CA LEU A 273 18.86 17.81 -20.27
C LEU A 273 19.95 16.95 -20.93
N ARG A 274 19.72 16.50 -22.17
CA ARG A 274 20.75 15.78 -22.94
C ARG A 274 21.82 16.75 -23.38
N GLN A 275 23.04 16.53 -22.92
CA GLN A 275 24.21 17.23 -23.44
C GLN A 275 24.63 16.64 -24.80
N PRO A 276 24.93 17.47 -25.82
CA PRO A 276 25.49 16.98 -27.07
C PRO A 276 26.85 16.29 -26.84
N GLY A 277 27.03 15.09 -27.42
CA GLY A 277 28.26 14.30 -27.30
C GLY A 277 28.05 12.93 -26.64
N THR A 278 29.00 12.02 -26.87
CA THR A 278 29.02 10.70 -26.22
C THR A 278 29.55 10.86 -24.80
N LYS A 279 28.65 10.93 -23.81
CA LYS A 279 29.04 10.78 -22.41
C LYS A 279 29.55 9.35 -22.21
N VAL A 280 30.86 9.21 -21.97
CA VAL A 280 31.51 7.92 -21.71
C VAL A 280 31.47 7.68 -20.21
N TYR A 281 30.87 6.56 -19.80
CA TYR A 281 30.85 6.14 -18.39
C TYR A 281 32.05 5.26 -18.09
N THR A 282 32.69 5.49 -16.93
CA THR A 282 33.80 4.64 -16.48
C THR A 282 33.29 3.25 -16.09
N LYS A 283 34.20 2.28 -16.02
CA LYS A 283 33.87 0.92 -15.61
C LYS A 283 33.30 0.90 -14.18
N GLU A 284 33.91 1.69 -13.30
CA GLU A 284 33.52 1.83 -11.89
C GLU A 284 32.10 2.39 -11.76
N GLN A 285 31.74 3.40 -12.56
CA GLN A 285 30.39 3.95 -12.58
C GLN A 285 29.35 2.88 -12.95
N ARG A 286 29.62 2.08 -13.99
CA ARG A 286 28.70 1.03 -14.44
C ARG A 286 28.63 -0.15 -13.48
N GLU A 287 29.73 -0.49 -12.82
CA GLU A 287 29.82 -1.56 -11.82
C GLU A 287 29.24 -1.15 -10.46
N SER A 288 29.09 0.15 -10.19
CA SER A 288 28.40 0.66 -9.00
C SER A 288 26.91 0.29 -8.95
N ILE A 289 26.30 -0.02 -10.09
CA ILE A 289 24.89 -0.40 -10.17
C ILE A 289 24.74 -1.87 -9.81
N ARG A 290 24.11 -2.12 -8.65
CA ARG A 290 23.69 -3.45 -8.25
C ARG A 290 22.40 -3.84 -8.98
N TRP A 291 22.46 -4.90 -9.78
CA TRP A 291 21.33 -5.41 -10.57
C TRP A 291 20.67 -6.62 -9.92
N SER A 292 19.38 -6.79 -10.17
CA SER A 292 18.63 -8.04 -9.97
C SER A 292 18.17 -8.61 -11.31
N HIS A 293 17.68 -9.85 -11.29
CA HIS A 293 17.12 -10.50 -12.46
C HIS A 293 15.90 -9.75 -13.01
N CYS A 294 15.59 -10.01 -14.29
CA CYS A 294 14.37 -9.47 -14.88
C CYS A 294 13.15 -10.06 -14.15
N PRO A 295 12.22 -9.22 -13.65
CA PRO A 295 11.06 -9.68 -12.90
C PRO A 295 10.10 -10.50 -13.76
N PHE A 296 10.26 -10.55 -15.09
CA PHE A 296 9.37 -11.29 -16.00
C PHE A 296 9.95 -12.59 -16.56
N THR A 297 11.17 -12.97 -16.16
CA THR A 297 11.79 -14.22 -16.62
C THR A 297 12.41 -15.00 -15.48
N SER A 298 12.04 -16.26 -15.35
CA SER A 298 12.71 -17.23 -14.47
C SER A 298 14.13 -17.59 -14.92
N THR A 299 14.51 -17.28 -16.17
CA THR A 299 15.82 -17.58 -16.78
C THR A 299 16.62 -16.37 -17.26
N GLY A 300 16.25 -15.14 -16.89
CA GLY A 300 17.03 -13.93 -17.17
C GLY A 300 16.91 -13.30 -18.57
N GLY A 301 16.04 -13.83 -19.44
CA GLY A 301 15.89 -13.37 -20.82
C GLY A 301 14.81 -12.31 -21.02
N LEU A 302 15.08 -11.05 -20.64
CA LEU A 302 14.53 -9.78 -21.18
C LEU A 302 14.96 -8.64 -20.26
N GLY A 303 16.26 -8.55 -19.98
CA GLY A 303 16.85 -7.34 -19.41
C GLY A 303 17.34 -6.44 -20.53
N PHE A 304 17.48 -5.14 -20.25
CA PHE A 304 18.10 -4.16 -21.16
C PHE A 304 19.57 -4.51 -21.50
N ARG A 305 20.13 -5.53 -20.83
CA ARG A 305 21.46 -6.09 -21.11
C ARG A 305 21.33 -7.23 -22.09
N GLY A 306 21.75 -6.98 -23.33
CA GLY A 306 22.11 -7.99 -24.32
C GLY A 306 23.22 -8.92 -23.81
N ARG A 307 22.88 -9.83 -22.89
CA ARG A 307 23.56 -11.11 -22.70
C ARG A 307 22.55 -12.21 -23.03
N GLU A 308 22.73 -12.68 -24.26
CA GLU A 308 22.20 -13.85 -24.97
C GLU A 308 20.73 -13.87 -25.42
N MET A 309 20.55 -13.25 -26.58
CA MET A 309 19.81 -13.85 -27.69
C MET A 309 20.55 -15.12 -28.17
N GLN A 310 20.35 -16.25 -27.50
CA GLN A 310 20.55 -17.57 -28.13
C GLN A 310 19.18 -18.20 -28.32
N LEU A 311 18.61 -17.96 -29.49
CA LEU A 311 17.61 -18.86 -30.06
C LEU A 311 18.35 -20.19 -30.32
N HIS A 312 18.07 -21.23 -29.52
CA HIS A 312 18.51 -22.57 -29.89
C HIS A 312 17.88 -22.94 -31.23
N GLY A 313 18.74 -23.19 -32.21
CA GLY A 313 18.37 -23.63 -33.53
C GLY A 313 19.62 -23.97 -34.32
N GLY A 314 20.24 -25.10 -33.99
CA GLY A 314 21.24 -25.69 -34.86
C GLY A 314 20.60 -26.01 -36.21
N TYR A 315 21.12 -25.41 -37.27
CA TYR A 315 21.13 -25.92 -38.63
C TYR A 315 22.28 -25.23 -39.35
N HIS A 316 23.30 -25.99 -39.72
CA HIS A 316 23.81 -26.10 -41.10
C HIS A 316 25.07 -26.98 -41.12
N ALA A 317 24.98 -28.04 -41.93
CA ALA A 317 26.02 -28.82 -42.61
C ALA A 317 27.19 -29.38 -41.78
#